data_AF-A0A929E5I4-F1
#
_entry.id   AF-A0A929E5I4-F1
#
_cell.length_a   1.000
_cell.length_b   1.000
_cell.length_c   1.000
_cell.angle_alpha   90.00
_cell.angle_beta   90.00
_cell.angle_gamma   90.00
#
_symmetry.space_group_name_H-M   'P 1'
#
loop_
_entity.id
_entity.type
_entity.pdbx_description
1 polymer ?
#
loop_
_entity_poly.entity_id
_entity_poly.type
_entity_poly.pdbx_seq_one_letter_code
_entity_poly.pdbx_strand_id
1 'polypeptide(L)'
;MRLDERLDKRLIEERTTDGKIDFHEHISRVREEASDWLEGIEKNGVEHSRRLEGYLDRLIPDEFKEKLKPAEVFILLYAVYLHDIGYRNEQGKIESHDHPLRSKKYILKDPKKYLFDQFPPMQEGEAPLAAQAVADVCYGHAHESVCPLRDIPNDFGDSCLCNDPLNIRRLAALLRLADEMDQAYIRLGHLRDSIRLPAISPGIVRMHWKGDQGIGKILNDLVHGINETLEPVNDLLSEWDFPKTTVVLDPLVKKSPPLPKEPIDYKKFIPEHYIPSRCHDKKGDNKGLLHDYVRIWLNDPKRKLLAVLGDYGIGKTSFCYKFASGLTRSNSVPVLIELRKMREVDAPWRELIEKEIALIRPTSKDILLILDGFDELSLKFDKEKALKEIEKLSETTQEFAKVILTSRTQFFRSEQEEWEILIRESGMPQRGPVSLPYPERFERIYISPFGDEEIKGYLNLALGKRKALDFRDNIIEKVFDIKDLAKRPILLELITKYSEDIKKIEGVVTQGKVYGIVTEAWKNREGERAPENIMLFMEVLAYRMFAEEKVQLNFNTLREAIDRYFDNETRKKLTLSLDNLDYQIRNCSFLSRNEAEGYYAFGHWSFIEYFVARKISREIPQDKAQEIKITDETALFVS
;
A
#
# COMPACT_ATOMS: atom_id res chain seq x y z
N MET A 1 -15.85 23.45 -17.54
CA MET A 1 -14.64 22.66 -17.78
C MET A 1 -14.29 22.88 -19.24
N ARG A 2 -13.40 23.84 -19.55
CA ARG A 2 -12.88 23.97 -20.91
C ARG A 2 -12.02 22.73 -21.15
N LEU A 3 -12.23 22.04 -22.28
CA LEU A 3 -11.31 21.00 -22.74
C LEU A 3 -9.99 21.72 -23.05
N ASP A 4 -8.87 21.32 -22.44
CA ASP A 4 -7.55 21.87 -22.77
C ASP A 4 -7.37 21.86 -24.30
N GLU A 5 -7.09 23.02 -24.89
CA GLU A 5 -6.98 23.15 -26.34
C GLU A 5 -5.62 22.61 -26.79
N ARG A 6 -5.61 21.60 -27.67
CA ARG A 6 -4.36 21.04 -28.22
C ARG A 6 -3.80 21.96 -29.29
N LEU A 7 -2.48 22.13 -29.32
CA LEU A 7 -1.79 22.94 -30.32
C LEU A 7 -2.10 22.49 -31.74
N ASP A 8 -2.14 21.18 -32.00
CA ASP A 8 -2.37 20.64 -33.35
C ASP A 8 -3.73 21.00 -33.94
N LYS A 9 -4.74 21.33 -33.12
CA LYS A 9 -6.02 21.85 -33.60
C LYS A 9 -5.89 23.18 -34.34
N ARG A 10 -4.86 23.97 -34.03
CA ARG A 10 -4.55 25.24 -34.71
C ARG A 10 -4.07 25.06 -36.14
N LEU A 11 -3.81 23.82 -36.57
CA LEU A 11 -3.37 23.50 -37.92
C LEU A 11 -4.49 22.97 -38.81
N ILE A 12 -5.66 22.68 -38.25
CA ILE A 12 -6.81 22.16 -39.01
C ILE A 12 -7.25 23.21 -40.02
N GLU A 13 -7.37 22.81 -41.29
CA GLU A 13 -7.73 23.67 -42.44
C GLU A 13 -6.69 24.75 -42.79
N GLU A 14 -5.55 24.80 -42.09
CA GLU A 14 -4.47 25.76 -42.34
C GLU A 14 -3.45 25.22 -43.33
N ARG A 15 -2.98 26.08 -44.24
CA ARG A 15 -2.12 25.71 -45.38
C ARG A 15 -1.01 26.73 -45.60
N THR A 16 0.00 26.34 -46.38
CA THR A 16 0.94 27.31 -46.97
C THR A 16 0.20 28.38 -47.79
N THR A 17 0.84 29.53 -47.99
CA THR A 17 0.25 30.67 -48.71
C THR A 17 -0.13 30.33 -50.15
N ASP A 18 0.56 29.37 -50.77
CA ASP A 18 0.24 28.85 -52.11
C ASP A 18 -0.82 27.73 -52.11
N GLY A 19 -1.33 27.35 -50.93
CA GLY A 19 -2.40 26.37 -50.72
C GLY A 19 -2.01 24.91 -50.94
N LYS A 20 -0.74 24.62 -51.25
CA LYS A 20 -0.30 23.28 -51.67
C LYS A 20 -0.03 22.33 -50.50
N ILE A 21 0.45 22.84 -49.38
CA ILE A 21 0.81 22.02 -48.22
C ILE A 21 -0.21 22.28 -47.13
N ASP A 22 -0.89 21.22 -46.70
CA ASP A 22 -1.77 21.22 -45.53
C ASP A 22 -0.94 20.97 -44.27
N PHE A 23 -0.96 21.92 -43.34
CA PHE A 23 -0.08 21.85 -42.17
C PHE A 23 -0.40 20.66 -41.27
N HIS A 24 -1.69 20.34 -41.08
CA HIS A 24 -2.12 19.25 -40.23
C HIS A 24 -1.78 17.88 -40.84
N GLU A 25 -2.00 17.71 -42.15
CA GLU A 25 -1.61 16.50 -42.89
C GLU A 25 -0.08 16.32 -42.86
N HIS A 26 0.67 17.39 -43.09
CA HIS A 26 2.12 17.33 -43.13
C HIS A 26 2.73 16.98 -41.76
N ILE A 27 2.25 17.57 -40.66
CA ILE A 27 2.68 17.18 -39.30
C ILE A 27 2.31 15.72 -38.99
N SER A 28 1.19 15.22 -39.49
CA SER A 28 0.83 13.81 -39.33
C SER A 28 1.88 12.89 -39.99
N ARG A 29 2.35 13.23 -41.19
CA ARG A 29 3.44 12.51 -41.86
C ARG A 29 4.77 12.61 -41.11
N VAL A 30 5.09 13.79 -40.57
CA VAL A 30 6.28 13.98 -39.72
C VAL A 30 6.26 13.04 -38.52
N ARG A 31 5.10 12.90 -37.84
CA ARG A 31 4.93 12.00 -36.70
C ARG A 31 5.11 10.53 -37.07
N GLU A 32 4.71 10.14 -38.27
CA GLU A 32 4.87 8.77 -38.80
C GLU A 32 6.36 8.48 -39.07
N GLU A 33 7.01 9.33 -39.87
CA GLU A 33 8.41 9.17 -40.31
C GLU A 33 9.43 9.39 -39.17
N ALA A 34 9.09 10.15 -38.13
CA ALA A 34 9.98 10.42 -37.01
C ALA A 34 10.47 9.16 -36.28
N SER A 35 9.71 8.06 -36.35
CA SER A 35 10.12 6.76 -35.78
C SER A 35 11.43 6.27 -36.41
N ASP A 36 11.62 6.49 -37.71
CA ASP A 36 12.81 6.06 -38.46
C ASP A 36 13.98 7.03 -38.21
N TRP A 37 13.70 8.34 -38.13
CA TRP A 37 14.75 9.34 -37.86
C TRP A 37 15.35 9.22 -36.47
N LEU A 38 14.52 8.84 -35.50
CA LEU A 38 14.87 8.70 -34.09
C LEU A 38 15.10 7.23 -33.68
N GLU A 39 15.12 6.30 -34.63
CA GLU A 39 15.28 4.87 -34.37
C GLU A 39 16.57 4.63 -33.58
N GLY A 40 16.52 3.91 -32.47
CA GLY A 40 17.69 3.56 -31.66
C GLY A 40 18.31 4.70 -30.86
N ILE A 41 17.61 5.83 -30.70
CA ILE A 41 17.99 6.93 -29.77
C ILE A 41 17.28 6.73 -28.41
N GLU A 42 17.41 5.56 -27.78
CA GLU A 42 16.87 5.15 -26.47
C GLU A 42 15.82 6.08 -25.81
N LYS A 43 16.20 6.81 -24.75
CA LYS A 43 15.33 7.68 -23.94
C LYS A 43 14.86 8.95 -24.65
N ASN A 44 15.50 9.29 -25.78
CA ASN A 44 15.26 10.48 -26.60
C ASN A 44 14.66 10.10 -27.99
N GLY A 45 14.04 8.92 -28.08
CA GLY A 45 13.39 8.43 -29.30
C GLY A 45 12.03 9.09 -29.54
N VAL A 46 11.24 8.58 -30.49
CA VAL A 46 9.93 9.17 -30.86
C VAL A 46 8.94 9.33 -29.67
N GLU A 47 9.03 8.47 -28.66
CA GLU A 47 8.22 8.60 -27.43
C GLU A 47 8.58 9.84 -26.60
N HIS A 48 9.81 10.35 -26.67
CA HIS A 48 10.21 11.62 -26.07
C HIS A 48 9.48 12.78 -26.74
N SER A 49 9.56 12.87 -28.07
CA SER A 49 8.84 13.89 -28.85
C SER A 49 7.33 13.88 -28.59
N ARG A 50 6.71 12.71 -28.47
CA ARG A 50 5.27 12.59 -28.12
C ARG A 50 4.96 13.15 -26.73
N ARG A 51 5.86 12.96 -25.75
CA ARG A 51 5.70 13.56 -24.40
C ARG A 51 5.86 15.09 -24.45
N LEU A 52 6.81 15.60 -25.24
CA LEU A 52 7.02 17.04 -25.40
C LEU A 52 5.80 17.74 -25.99
N GLU A 53 5.14 17.17 -27.00
CA GLU A 53 3.86 17.69 -27.49
C GLU A 53 2.84 17.82 -26.36
N GLY A 54 2.69 16.76 -25.54
CA GLY A 54 1.76 16.75 -24.42
C GLY A 54 2.14 17.76 -23.31
N TYR A 55 3.43 18.06 -23.14
CA TYR A 55 3.87 19.10 -22.22
C TYR A 55 3.61 20.50 -22.77
N LEU A 56 3.88 20.75 -24.05
CA LEU A 56 3.55 22.03 -24.69
C LEU A 56 2.05 22.32 -24.59
N ASP A 57 1.19 21.32 -24.82
CA ASP A 57 -0.27 21.44 -24.65
C ASP A 57 -0.68 21.86 -23.23
N ARG A 58 0.07 21.46 -22.19
CA ARG A 58 -0.24 21.75 -20.77
C ARG A 58 0.46 22.98 -20.22
N LEU A 59 1.64 23.31 -20.72
CA LEU A 59 2.47 24.42 -20.25
C LEU A 59 2.04 25.75 -20.88
N ILE A 60 1.62 25.73 -22.14
CA ILE A 60 1.20 26.94 -22.84
C ILE A 60 -0.24 27.27 -22.44
N PRO A 61 -0.52 28.47 -21.88
CA PRO A 61 -1.89 28.91 -21.63
C PRO A 61 -2.73 28.93 -22.91
N ASP A 62 -4.01 28.59 -22.86
CA ASP A 62 -4.89 28.61 -24.04
C ASP A 62 -4.94 30.01 -24.69
N GLU A 63 -5.00 31.08 -23.90
CA GLU A 63 -4.93 32.47 -24.40
C GLU A 63 -3.63 32.78 -25.14
N PHE A 64 -2.54 32.07 -24.82
CA PHE A 64 -1.27 32.19 -25.51
C PHE A 64 -1.24 31.35 -26.79
N LYS A 65 -1.82 30.13 -26.77
CA LYS A 65 -2.01 29.32 -27.98
C LYS A 65 -2.83 30.08 -29.02
N GLU A 66 -3.83 30.83 -28.59
CA GLU A 66 -4.66 31.65 -29.47
C GLU A 66 -3.86 32.74 -30.22
N LYS A 67 -2.79 33.25 -29.60
CA LYS A 67 -1.89 34.27 -30.16
C LYS A 67 -0.81 33.69 -31.09
N LEU A 68 -0.59 32.36 -31.10
CA LEU A 68 0.37 31.73 -32.00
C LEU A 68 -0.21 31.59 -33.40
N LYS A 69 0.56 31.99 -34.41
CA LYS A 69 0.15 31.79 -35.81
C LYS A 69 0.15 30.30 -36.16
N PRO A 70 -0.72 29.83 -37.07
CA PRO A 70 -0.68 28.43 -37.54
C PRO A 70 0.72 27.99 -38.00
N ALA A 71 1.42 28.85 -38.75
CA ALA A 71 2.80 28.59 -39.19
C ALA A 71 3.81 28.47 -38.02
N GLU A 72 3.61 29.21 -36.91
CA GLU A 72 4.45 29.08 -35.72
C GLU A 72 4.19 27.76 -34.98
N VAL A 73 2.92 27.36 -34.87
CA VAL A 73 2.54 26.07 -34.29
C VAL A 73 3.10 24.92 -35.15
N PHE A 74 3.01 25.06 -36.48
CA PHE A 74 3.58 24.11 -37.42
C PHE A 74 5.08 23.93 -37.19
N ILE A 75 5.87 25.02 -37.18
CA ILE A 75 7.31 24.97 -36.93
C ILE A 75 7.63 24.34 -35.57
N LEU A 76 6.91 24.73 -34.52
CA LEU A 76 7.15 24.23 -33.16
C LEU A 76 6.93 22.71 -33.08
N LEU A 77 5.80 22.21 -33.60
CA LEU A 77 5.50 20.77 -33.61
C LEU A 77 6.47 20.00 -34.52
N TYR A 78 6.92 20.59 -35.62
CA TYR A 78 7.95 19.98 -36.46
C TYR A 78 9.28 19.84 -35.70
N ALA A 79 9.71 20.92 -35.02
CA ALA A 79 10.95 20.94 -34.27
C ALA A 79 10.95 19.91 -33.12
N VAL A 80 9.79 19.65 -32.49
CA VAL A 80 9.64 18.60 -31.48
C VAL A 80 10.12 17.22 -31.98
N TYR A 81 9.96 16.89 -33.26
CA TYR A 81 10.40 15.60 -33.82
C TYR A 81 11.82 15.61 -34.41
N LEU A 82 12.41 16.80 -34.59
CA LEU A 82 13.73 16.94 -35.21
C LEU A 82 14.83 17.41 -34.26
N HIS A 83 14.49 17.91 -33.06
CA HIS A 83 15.47 18.52 -32.18
C HIS A 83 16.59 17.55 -31.73
N ASP A 84 16.28 16.25 -31.63
CA ASP A 84 17.18 15.22 -31.10
C ASP A 84 17.80 14.26 -32.14
N ILE A 85 17.55 14.47 -33.43
CA ILE A 85 18.11 13.60 -34.49
C ILE A 85 19.66 13.60 -34.49
N GLY A 86 20.26 14.67 -33.98
CA GLY A 86 21.71 14.85 -33.85
C GLY A 86 22.35 14.03 -32.73
N TYR A 87 21.59 13.29 -31.91
CA TYR A 87 22.16 12.36 -30.93
C TYR A 87 22.95 11.24 -31.60
N ARG A 88 22.53 10.80 -32.79
CA ARG A 88 23.31 9.85 -33.58
C ARG A 88 24.24 10.64 -34.51
N ASN A 89 25.54 10.47 -34.33
CA ASN A 89 26.52 11.12 -35.20
C ASN A 89 26.64 10.43 -36.58
N GLU A 90 27.46 10.97 -37.49
CA GLU A 90 27.59 10.45 -38.86
C GLU A 90 28.16 9.02 -38.92
N GLN A 91 28.84 8.56 -37.87
CA GLN A 91 29.33 7.18 -37.73
C GLN A 91 28.29 6.23 -37.08
N GLY A 92 27.07 6.71 -36.80
CA GLY A 92 26.01 5.92 -36.19
C GLY A 92 26.09 5.78 -34.67
N LYS A 93 27.05 6.46 -34.01
CA LYS A 93 27.24 6.39 -32.55
C LYS A 93 26.38 7.41 -31.82
N ILE A 94 25.83 7.03 -30.67
CA ILE A 94 25.11 7.95 -29.78
C ILE A 94 26.11 8.86 -29.05
N GLU A 95 25.91 10.16 -29.18
CA GLU A 95 26.72 11.23 -28.62
C GLU A 95 25.83 12.39 -28.17
N SER A 96 25.88 12.74 -26.88
CA SER A 96 25.03 13.80 -26.32
C SER A 96 25.63 15.20 -26.50
N HIS A 97 26.95 15.32 -26.54
CA HIS A 97 27.62 16.60 -26.71
C HIS A 97 27.30 17.19 -28.08
N ASP A 98 26.94 18.48 -28.16
CA ASP A 98 26.60 19.22 -29.39
C ASP A 98 25.50 18.63 -30.28
N HIS A 99 24.65 17.74 -29.75
CA HIS A 99 23.52 17.19 -30.51
C HIS A 99 22.58 18.26 -31.11
N PRO A 100 22.29 19.42 -30.45
CA PRO A 100 21.40 20.42 -31.04
C PRO A 100 22.00 21.05 -32.30
N LEU A 101 23.32 21.30 -32.29
CA LEU A 101 24.04 21.83 -33.45
C LEU A 101 24.10 20.80 -34.57
N ARG A 102 24.27 19.52 -34.24
CA ARG A 102 24.21 18.43 -35.23
C ARG A 102 22.82 18.28 -35.83
N SER A 103 21.75 18.34 -35.05
CA SER A 103 20.37 18.32 -35.55
C SER A 103 20.15 19.43 -36.57
N LYS A 104 20.54 20.67 -36.24
CA LYS A 104 20.51 21.80 -37.18
C LYS A 104 21.27 21.51 -38.47
N LYS A 105 22.52 21.00 -38.37
CA LYS A 105 23.32 20.65 -39.55
C LYS A 105 22.69 19.57 -40.41
N TYR A 106 22.06 18.55 -39.81
CA TYR A 106 21.42 17.47 -40.55
C TYR A 106 20.19 17.94 -41.33
N ILE A 107 19.34 18.76 -40.71
CA ILE A 107 18.15 19.33 -41.35
C ILE A 107 18.57 20.13 -42.59
N LEU A 108 19.60 20.97 -42.46
CA LEU A 108 20.06 21.84 -43.56
C LEU A 108 20.85 21.11 -44.64
N LYS A 109 21.54 19.99 -44.30
CA LYS A 109 22.35 19.22 -45.24
C LYS A 109 21.50 18.36 -46.18
N ASP A 110 20.40 17.79 -45.69
CA ASP A 110 19.50 16.95 -46.48
C ASP A 110 18.03 17.23 -46.09
N PRO A 111 17.49 18.41 -46.47
CA PRO A 111 16.13 18.81 -46.09
C PRO A 111 15.07 17.84 -46.63
N LYS A 112 15.32 17.21 -47.78
CA LYS A 112 14.42 16.23 -48.39
C LYS A 112 14.21 15.00 -47.51
N LYS A 113 15.26 14.52 -46.83
CA LYS A 113 15.17 13.39 -45.90
C LYS A 113 14.16 13.66 -44.77
N TYR A 114 14.03 14.91 -44.36
CA TYR A 114 13.13 15.33 -43.29
C TYR A 114 11.89 16.05 -43.85
N LEU A 115 11.35 15.57 -44.98
CA LEU A 115 10.10 16.01 -45.62
C LEU A 115 10.00 17.50 -46.00
N PHE A 116 11.12 18.21 -46.18
CA PHE A 116 11.09 19.60 -46.67
C PHE A 116 11.09 19.73 -48.20
N ASP A 117 11.01 18.63 -48.95
CA ASP A 117 11.09 18.63 -50.43
C ASP A 117 9.90 19.28 -51.13
N GLN A 118 8.77 19.44 -50.43
CA GLN A 118 7.59 20.13 -50.92
C GLN A 118 7.69 21.66 -50.76
N PHE A 119 8.65 22.16 -49.96
CA PHE A 119 8.83 23.58 -49.72
C PHE A 119 9.82 24.18 -50.74
N PRO A 120 9.51 25.33 -51.37
CA PRO A 120 10.40 25.94 -52.34
C PRO A 120 11.63 26.56 -51.66
N PRO A 121 12.85 26.33 -52.18
CA PRO A 121 14.04 27.06 -51.74
C PRO A 121 14.06 28.47 -52.34
N MET A 122 14.78 29.40 -51.70
CA MET A 122 14.99 30.75 -52.25
C MET A 122 15.90 30.73 -53.48
N GLN A 123 16.95 29.90 -53.47
CA GLN A 123 17.86 29.68 -54.59
C GLN A 123 18.11 28.18 -54.81
N GLU A 124 18.42 27.79 -56.04
CA GLU A 124 18.71 26.40 -56.37
C GLU A 124 19.95 25.90 -55.61
N GLY A 125 19.79 24.82 -54.83
CA GLY A 125 20.84 24.26 -53.98
C GLY A 125 20.85 24.76 -52.52
N GLU A 126 20.00 25.73 -52.17
CA GLU A 126 19.80 26.15 -50.77
C GLU A 126 18.69 25.32 -50.08
N ALA A 127 18.75 25.23 -48.76
CA ALA A 127 17.66 24.64 -47.98
C ALA A 127 16.43 25.57 -47.97
N PRO A 128 15.19 25.05 -47.97
CA PRO A 128 13.99 25.87 -47.81
C PRO A 128 14.01 26.66 -46.50
N LEU A 129 13.43 27.85 -46.51
CA LEU A 129 13.34 28.69 -45.30
C LEU A 129 12.57 28.01 -44.17
N ALA A 130 11.56 27.21 -44.49
CA ALA A 130 10.87 26.36 -43.51
C ALA A 130 11.83 25.40 -42.79
N ALA A 131 12.78 24.80 -43.52
CA ALA A 131 13.80 23.93 -42.94
C ALA A 131 14.76 24.75 -42.05
N GLN A 132 15.13 25.96 -42.47
CA GLN A 132 15.95 26.88 -41.66
C GLN A 132 15.26 27.28 -40.36
N ALA A 133 13.98 27.64 -40.41
CA ALA A 133 13.19 27.98 -39.23
C ALA A 133 13.14 26.83 -38.22
N VAL A 134 12.81 25.62 -38.68
CA VAL A 134 12.79 24.43 -37.83
C VAL A 134 14.17 24.11 -37.28
N ALA A 135 15.22 24.22 -38.09
CA ALA A 135 16.60 23.97 -37.66
C ALA A 135 17.10 24.97 -36.60
N ASP A 136 16.69 26.23 -36.69
CA ASP A 136 17.01 27.25 -35.69
C ASP A 136 16.23 27.06 -34.38
N VAL A 137 14.95 26.67 -34.47
CA VAL A 137 14.16 26.28 -33.28
C VAL A 137 14.78 25.05 -32.62
N CYS A 138 15.16 24.04 -33.40
CA CYS A 138 15.89 22.88 -32.91
C CYS A 138 17.22 23.29 -32.28
N TYR A 139 18.04 24.15 -32.87
CA TYR A 139 19.30 24.55 -32.23
C TYR A 139 19.06 25.31 -30.91
N GLY A 140 18.00 26.10 -30.88
CA GLY A 140 17.59 26.87 -29.72
C GLY A 140 17.14 26.05 -28.51
N HIS A 141 17.02 24.72 -28.56
CA HIS A 141 16.82 23.92 -27.34
C HIS A 141 18.12 23.65 -26.56
N ALA A 142 19.31 23.95 -27.14
CA ALA A 142 20.58 23.78 -26.45
C ALA A 142 20.66 24.60 -25.14
N HIS A 143 21.50 24.21 -24.19
CA HIS A 143 21.71 24.99 -22.97
C HIS A 143 22.12 26.45 -23.28
N GLU A 144 21.73 27.40 -22.42
CA GLU A 144 21.95 28.84 -22.63
C GLU A 144 23.43 29.21 -22.86
N SER A 145 24.36 28.44 -22.27
CA SER A 145 25.81 28.62 -22.47
C SER A 145 26.30 28.19 -23.87
N VAL A 146 25.53 27.40 -24.60
CA VAL A 146 25.87 26.87 -25.94
C VAL A 146 25.16 27.68 -27.02
N CYS A 147 23.86 27.90 -26.86
CA CYS A 147 23.06 28.75 -27.73
C CYS A 147 22.22 29.70 -26.86
N PRO A 148 22.72 30.91 -26.61
CA PRO A 148 21.91 31.95 -25.97
C PRO A 148 20.64 32.20 -26.77
N LEU A 149 19.46 32.16 -26.15
CA LEU A 149 18.19 32.32 -26.89
C LEU A 149 18.12 33.66 -27.64
N ARG A 150 18.76 34.70 -27.09
CA ARG A 150 18.87 36.03 -27.74
C ARG A 150 19.54 35.99 -29.13
N ASP A 151 20.35 34.97 -29.40
CA ASP A 151 21.05 34.80 -30.69
C ASP A 151 20.16 34.14 -31.75
N ILE A 152 19.01 33.56 -31.35
CA ILE A 152 17.98 33.07 -32.27
C ILE A 152 17.16 34.27 -32.80
N PRO A 153 16.85 34.34 -34.11
CA PRO A 153 16.04 35.41 -34.69
C PRO A 153 14.63 35.49 -34.05
N ASN A 154 14.18 36.70 -33.72
CA ASN A 154 12.81 36.96 -33.28
C ASN A 154 11.87 37.40 -34.42
N ASP A 155 12.44 37.74 -35.58
CA ASP A 155 11.74 38.23 -36.76
C ASP A 155 12.23 37.43 -37.98
N PHE A 156 11.51 36.36 -38.32
CA PHE A 156 11.85 35.45 -39.41
C PHE A 156 10.78 35.47 -40.50
N GLY A 157 11.14 35.85 -41.72
CA GLY A 157 10.21 35.90 -42.86
C GLY A 157 10.29 34.65 -43.72
N ASP A 158 9.15 34.00 -43.95
CA ASP A 158 8.98 32.95 -44.95
C ASP A 158 7.61 33.09 -45.61
N SER A 159 7.59 33.69 -46.81
CA SER A 159 6.35 33.95 -47.56
C SER A 159 5.64 32.69 -48.02
N CYS A 160 6.28 31.51 -47.98
CA CYS A 160 5.62 30.23 -48.23
C CYS A 160 4.78 29.80 -47.02
N LEU A 161 5.32 29.96 -45.80
CA LEU A 161 4.63 29.58 -44.57
C LEU A 161 3.54 30.60 -44.18
N CYS A 162 3.85 31.89 -44.17
CA CYS A 162 2.87 32.96 -43.97
C CYS A 162 3.40 34.33 -44.39
N ASN A 163 2.49 35.28 -44.63
CA ASN A 163 2.87 36.65 -45.05
C ASN A 163 3.40 37.52 -43.91
N ASP A 164 3.13 37.15 -42.66
CA ASP A 164 3.58 37.90 -41.50
C ASP A 164 4.87 37.28 -40.93
N PRO A 165 5.77 38.07 -40.32
CA PRO A 165 6.98 37.51 -39.75
C PRO A 165 6.74 36.59 -38.53
N LEU A 166 7.58 35.58 -38.38
CA LEU A 166 7.49 34.51 -37.39
C LEU A 166 8.48 34.74 -36.25
N ASN A 167 8.06 34.49 -35.00
CA ASN A 167 8.94 34.63 -33.84
C ASN A 167 9.56 33.28 -33.45
N ILE A 168 10.57 32.85 -34.20
CA ILE A 168 11.22 31.55 -33.99
C ILE A 168 12.01 31.48 -32.67
N ARG A 169 12.51 32.61 -32.16
CA ARG A 169 13.10 32.70 -30.80
C ARG A 169 12.12 32.26 -29.72
N ARG A 170 10.86 32.73 -29.79
CA ARG A 170 9.81 32.32 -28.87
C ARG A 170 9.52 30.82 -28.97
N LEU A 171 9.52 30.25 -30.18
CA LEU A 171 9.33 28.82 -30.38
C LEU A 171 10.49 27.99 -29.79
N ALA A 172 11.73 28.44 -29.96
CA ALA A 172 12.90 27.83 -29.33
C ALA A 172 12.77 27.82 -27.80
N ALA A 173 12.33 28.93 -27.20
CA ALA A 173 12.13 29.02 -25.77
C ALA A 173 11.02 28.08 -25.26
N LEU A 174 9.92 27.96 -26.00
CA LEU A 174 8.83 27.00 -25.69
C LEU A 174 9.30 25.55 -25.79
N LEU A 175 10.05 25.20 -26.83
CA LEU A 175 10.63 23.87 -26.99
C LEU A 175 11.60 23.55 -25.84
N ARG A 176 12.50 24.48 -25.50
CA ARG A 176 13.43 24.32 -24.39
C ARG A 176 12.71 24.15 -23.05
N LEU A 177 11.63 24.91 -22.82
CA LEU A 177 10.81 24.77 -21.62
C LEU A 177 10.22 23.35 -21.51
N ALA A 178 9.62 22.84 -22.58
CA ALA A 178 9.03 21.51 -22.59
C ALA A 178 10.09 20.40 -22.44
N ASP A 179 11.24 20.54 -23.10
CA ASP A 179 12.33 19.57 -23.03
C ASP A 179 12.94 19.49 -21.62
N GLU A 180 13.18 20.63 -20.97
CA GLU A 180 13.64 20.66 -19.58
C GLU A 180 12.66 19.97 -18.62
N MET A 181 11.35 20.03 -18.88
CA MET A 181 10.35 19.33 -18.07
C MET A 181 10.42 17.81 -18.24
N ASP A 182 10.69 17.30 -19.44
CA ASP A 182 10.91 15.86 -19.63
C ASP A 182 12.24 15.42 -19.02
N GLN A 183 13.31 16.17 -19.27
CA GLN A 183 14.63 15.88 -18.73
C GLN A 183 14.66 15.92 -17.20
N ALA A 184 13.91 16.82 -16.56
CA ALA A 184 13.75 16.85 -15.11
C ALA A 184 13.18 15.53 -14.58
N TYR A 185 12.15 14.99 -15.24
CA TYR A 185 11.60 13.68 -14.90
C TYR A 185 12.61 12.55 -15.17
N ILE A 186 13.41 12.68 -16.24
CA ILE A 186 14.43 11.69 -16.56
C ILE A 186 15.53 11.63 -15.49
N ARG A 187 16.02 12.80 -15.04
CA ARG A 187 17.10 12.99 -14.06
C ARG A 187 16.81 12.38 -12.68
N LEU A 188 15.55 12.10 -12.36
CA LEU A 188 15.15 11.48 -11.10
C LEU A 188 15.70 10.06 -10.90
N GLY A 189 15.97 9.30 -11.96
CA GLY A 189 16.53 7.93 -11.83
C GLY A 189 15.75 7.05 -10.84
N HIS A 190 16.42 6.54 -9.81
CA HIS A 190 15.82 5.72 -8.74
C HIS A 190 14.84 6.50 -7.83
N LEU A 191 14.90 7.84 -7.81
CA LEU A 191 13.98 8.69 -7.07
C LEU A 191 12.62 8.80 -7.75
N ARG A 192 12.44 8.30 -8.97
CA ARG A 192 11.14 8.29 -9.66
C ARG A 192 10.07 7.55 -8.87
N ASP A 193 10.43 6.48 -8.16
CA ASP A 193 9.50 5.72 -7.31
C ASP A 193 8.97 6.54 -6.13
N SER A 194 9.70 7.60 -5.77
CA SER A 194 9.33 8.54 -4.70
C SER A 194 8.49 9.70 -5.22
N ILE A 195 8.25 9.84 -6.52
CA ILE A 195 7.47 10.95 -7.12
C ILE A 195 6.21 10.44 -7.80
N ARG A 196 5.05 11.00 -7.46
CA ARG A 196 3.85 10.87 -8.28
C ARG A 196 3.88 11.88 -9.42
N LEU A 197 3.34 11.45 -10.57
CA LEU A 197 3.27 12.20 -11.83
C LEU A 197 3.08 13.72 -11.59
N PRO A 198 3.91 14.57 -12.20
CA PRO A 198 3.86 16.01 -11.98
C PRO A 198 2.50 16.56 -12.44
N ALA A 199 1.88 17.39 -11.60
CA ALA A 199 0.76 18.21 -12.06
C ALA A 199 1.35 19.39 -12.85
N ILE A 200 1.25 19.30 -14.18
CA ILE A 200 1.76 20.31 -15.11
C ILE A 200 0.61 21.25 -15.46
N SER A 201 0.82 22.53 -15.24
CA SER A 201 -0.13 23.60 -15.58
C SER A 201 0.63 24.87 -15.94
N PRO A 202 -0.01 25.86 -16.61
CA PRO A 202 0.66 27.10 -16.94
C PRO A 202 1.21 27.81 -15.70
N GLY A 203 2.49 28.19 -15.75
CA GLY A 203 3.20 28.88 -14.67
C GLY A 203 3.63 28.00 -13.49
N ILE A 204 3.16 26.77 -13.35
CA ILE A 204 3.56 25.90 -12.23
C ILE A 204 3.56 24.42 -12.59
N VAL A 205 4.67 23.76 -12.26
CA VAL A 205 4.83 22.30 -12.34
C VAL A 205 5.03 21.77 -10.93
N ARG A 206 4.04 21.03 -10.41
CA ARG A 206 4.10 20.46 -9.05
C ARG A 206 4.57 19.02 -9.11
N MET A 207 5.69 18.74 -8.46
CA MET A 207 6.18 17.39 -8.22
C MET A 207 5.76 16.95 -6.82
N HIS A 208 4.92 15.91 -6.77
CA HIS A 208 4.41 15.38 -5.53
C HIS A 208 5.29 14.21 -5.07
N TRP A 209 5.89 14.26 -3.88
CA TRP A 209 6.88 13.26 -3.45
C TRP A 209 6.54 12.55 -2.13
N LYS A 210 6.91 11.27 -1.99
CA LYS A 210 6.81 10.44 -0.78
C LYS A 210 8.22 9.98 -0.38
N GLY A 211 8.60 10.17 0.88
CA GLY A 211 9.90 9.71 1.38
C GLY A 211 10.22 10.31 2.75
N ASP A 212 11.41 9.99 3.27
CA ASP A 212 11.92 10.60 4.49
C ASP A 212 12.53 12.00 4.26
N GLN A 213 13.01 12.64 5.33
CA GLN A 213 13.64 13.97 5.24
C GLN A 213 14.92 13.98 4.38
N GLY A 214 15.62 12.84 4.25
CA GLY A 214 16.81 12.72 3.41
C GLY A 214 16.47 12.79 1.93
N ILE A 215 15.47 12.02 1.51
CA ILE A 215 14.92 12.06 0.13
C ILE A 215 14.42 13.47 -0.19
N GLY A 216 13.70 14.10 0.75
CA GLY A 216 13.18 15.46 0.57
C GLY A 216 14.26 16.50 0.30
N LYS A 217 15.42 16.39 0.95
CA LYS A 217 16.54 17.31 0.72
C LYS A 217 17.14 17.13 -0.68
N ILE A 218 17.38 15.89 -1.11
CA ILE A 218 17.93 15.57 -2.43
C ILE A 218 16.99 16.09 -3.54
N LEU A 219 15.68 15.92 -3.36
CA LEU A 219 14.69 16.42 -4.31
C LEU A 219 14.68 17.95 -4.37
N ASN A 220 14.77 18.63 -3.22
CA ASN A 220 14.85 20.10 -3.19
C ASN A 220 16.05 20.65 -3.96
N ASP A 221 17.22 20.03 -3.80
CA ASP A 221 18.43 20.44 -4.53
C ASP A 221 18.25 20.25 -6.05
N LEU A 222 17.61 19.15 -6.49
CA LEU A 222 17.29 18.91 -7.90
C LEU A 222 16.32 19.98 -8.46
N VAL A 223 15.24 20.27 -7.73
CA VAL A 223 14.24 21.27 -8.16
C VAL A 223 14.81 22.68 -8.15
N HIS A 224 15.75 22.99 -7.27
CA HIS A 224 16.49 24.23 -7.32
C HIS A 224 17.26 24.36 -8.64
N GLY A 225 18.08 23.35 -9.00
CA GLY A 225 18.85 23.37 -10.25
C GLY A 225 17.99 23.41 -11.52
N ILE A 226 16.81 22.78 -11.50
CA ILE A 226 15.84 22.90 -12.61
C ILE A 226 15.35 24.35 -12.75
N ASN A 227 14.95 24.99 -11.64
CA ASN A 227 14.47 26.37 -11.68
C ASN A 227 15.55 27.36 -12.11
N GLU A 228 16.82 27.13 -11.76
CA GLU A 228 17.95 27.92 -12.28
C GLU A 228 18.08 27.79 -13.81
N THR A 229 17.95 26.57 -14.34
CA THR A 229 18.02 26.31 -15.80
C THR A 229 16.86 26.98 -16.56
N LEU A 230 15.71 27.14 -15.90
CA LEU A 230 14.53 27.80 -16.48
C LEU A 230 14.58 29.33 -16.44
N GLU A 231 15.51 29.95 -15.70
CA GLU A 231 15.54 31.41 -15.53
C GLU A 231 15.66 32.15 -16.87
N PRO A 232 16.60 31.82 -17.79
CA PRO A 232 16.71 32.50 -19.08
C PRO A 232 15.46 32.33 -19.97
N VAL A 233 14.84 31.16 -19.90
CA VAL A 233 13.61 30.85 -20.64
C VAL A 233 12.43 31.66 -20.11
N ASN A 234 12.30 31.74 -18.78
CA ASN A 234 11.27 32.50 -18.10
C ASN A 234 11.41 34.01 -18.34
N ASP A 235 12.62 34.55 -18.26
CA ASP A 235 12.89 35.96 -18.51
C ASP A 235 12.48 36.35 -19.93
N LEU A 236 12.90 35.54 -20.91
CA LEU A 236 12.53 35.77 -22.30
C LEU A 236 11.02 35.63 -22.52
N LEU A 237 10.40 34.54 -22.04
CA LEU A 237 8.97 34.30 -22.25
C LEU A 237 8.08 35.37 -21.58
N SER A 238 8.57 35.99 -20.50
CA SER A 238 7.86 37.08 -19.81
C SER A 238 7.68 38.33 -20.68
N GLU A 239 8.54 38.56 -21.68
CA GLU A 239 8.39 39.65 -22.66
C GLU A 239 7.10 39.51 -23.50
N TRP A 240 6.49 38.33 -23.55
CA TRP A 240 5.24 38.04 -24.26
C TRP A 240 4.05 37.73 -23.33
N ASP A 241 4.08 38.20 -22.08
CA ASP A 241 3.05 37.94 -21.06
C ASP A 241 2.88 36.44 -20.73
N PHE A 242 3.90 35.60 -20.98
CA PHE A 242 3.86 34.20 -20.60
C PHE A 242 4.09 34.05 -19.08
N PRO A 243 3.33 33.20 -18.37
CA PRO A 243 3.51 33.03 -16.94
C PRO A 243 4.86 32.37 -16.62
N LYS A 244 5.60 32.96 -15.67
CA LYS A 244 6.86 32.38 -15.16
C LYS A 244 6.60 30.96 -14.66
N THR A 245 7.22 29.98 -15.30
CA THR A 245 7.08 28.57 -14.93
C THR A 245 8.04 28.24 -13.80
N THR A 246 7.49 27.78 -12.68
CA THR A 246 8.26 27.33 -11.52
C THR A 246 7.97 25.86 -11.23
N VAL A 247 9.02 25.08 -11.02
CA VAL A 247 8.91 23.71 -10.51
C VAL A 247 8.90 23.75 -8.99
N VAL A 248 7.89 23.16 -8.36
CA VAL A 248 7.77 23.11 -6.89
C VAL A 248 7.62 21.68 -6.40
N LEU A 249 8.13 21.43 -5.20
CA LEU A 249 7.97 20.16 -4.49
C LEU A 249 6.90 20.28 -3.42
N ASP A 250 5.87 19.44 -3.55
CA ASP A 250 4.84 19.28 -2.53
C ASP A 250 4.97 17.87 -1.92
N PRO A 251 5.14 17.71 -0.60
CA PRO A 251 5.08 16.39 -0.01
C PRO A 251 3.69 15.79 -0.26
N LEU A 252 3.64 14.50 -0.63
CA LEU A 252 2.42 13.70 -0.67
C LEU A 252 1.93 13.48 0.76
N VAL A 253 1.33 14.52 1.34
CA VAL A 253 0.44 14.36 2.46
C VAL A 253 -0.76 13.60 1.92
N LYS A 254 -0.87 12.30 2.21
CA LYS A 254 -2.13 11.56 1.99
C LYS A 254 -3.22 12.45 2.57
N LYS A 255 -4.15 12.95 1.73
CA LYS A 255 -5.38 13.58 2.22
C LYS A 255 -6.02 12.54 3.13
N SER A 256 -5.82 12.70 4.43
CA SER A 256 -6.57 11.95 5.41
C SER A 256 -8.03 12.24 5.09
N PRO A 257 -8.91 11.22 5.10
CA PRO A 257 -10.33 11.45 4.92
C PRO A 257 -10.76 12.60 5.83
N PRO A 258 -11.68 13.48 5.40
CA PRO A 258 -12.10 14.61 6.21
C PRO A 258 -12.39 14.11 7.62
N LEU A 259 -11.68 14.71 8.59
CA LEU A 259 -11.79 14.36 10.01
C LEU A 259 -13.28 14.25 10.36
N PRO A 260 -13.76 13.11 10.89
CA PRO A 260 -15.15 12.96 11.24
C PRO A 260 -15.55 14.11 12.16
N LYS A 261 -16.72 14.71 11.89
CA LYS A 261 -17.20 15.88 12.64
C LYS A 261 -17.53 15.54 14.10
N GLU A 262 -17.65 14.26 14.43
CA GLU A 262 -17.99 13.73 15.75
C GLU A 262 -16.93 12.71 16.23
N PRO A 263 -16.66 12.62 17.55
CA PRO A 263 -15.77 11.61 18.11
C PRO A 263 -16.21 10.18 17.75
N ILE A 264 -15.25 9.26 17.65
CA ILE A 264 -15.53 7.85 17.36
C ILE A 264 -16.39 7.25 18.48
N ASP A 265 -17.62 6.84 18.16
CA ASP A 265 -18.47 6.10 19.08
C ASP A 265 -18.10 4.62 19.07
N TYR A 266 -17.24 4.23 20.01
CA TYR A 266 -16.81 2.84 20.16
C TYR A 266 -17.96 1.84 20.41
N LYS A 267 -19.15 2.31 20.85
CA LYS A 267 -20.31 1.42 21.08
C LYS A 267 -20.74 0.67 19.83
N LYS A 268 -20.56 1.27 18.65
CA LYS A 268 -20.96 0.68 17.36
C LYS A 268 -20.18 -0.60 17.00
N PHE A 269 -19.03 -0.82 17.64
CA PHE A 269 -18.16 -1.97 17.36
C PHE A 269 -18.24 -3.05 18.44
N ILE A 270 -19.04 -2.85 19.49
CA ILE A 270 -19.24 -3.83 20.56
C ILE A 270 -20.24 -4.87 20.06
N PRO A 271 -19.95 -6.19 20.20
CA PRO A 271 -20.93 -7.23 19.91
C PRO A 271 -22.23 -7.02 20.68
N GLU A 272 -23.37 -7.30 20.04
CA GLU A 272 -24.70 -7.14 20.64
C GLU A 272 -24.82 -7.88 21.99
N HIS A 273 -24.32 -9.12 22.04
CA HIS A 273 -24.37 -10.00 23.22
C HIS A 273 -23.00 -10.10 23.91
N TYR A 274 -22.46 -8.97 24.35
CA TYR A 274 -21.14 -8.94 24.98
C TYR A 274 -21.12 -9.49 26.42
N ILE A 275 -20.24 -10.46 26.68
CA ILE A 275 -19.94 -11.00 28.02
C ILE A 275 -18.49 -10.67 28.39
N PRO A 276 -18.22 -10.05 29.56
CA PRO A 276 -16.86 -9.81 30.03
C PRO A 276 -16.10 -11.12 30.32
N SER A 277 -14.95 -11.30 29.66
CA SER A 277 -14.07 -12.45 29.92
C SER A 277 -13.33 -12.32 31.25
N ARG A 278 -12.99 -13.47 31.84
CA ARG A 278 -12.03 -13.58 32.94
C ARG A 278 -10.59 -13.53 32.43
N CYS A 279 -9.65 -13.31 33.33
CA CYS A 279 -8.23 -13.34 33.02
C CYS A 279 -7.38 -14.02 34.11
N HIS A 280 -6.17 -14.41 33.74
CA HIS A 280 -5.16 -14.98 34.63
C HIS A 280 -3.78 -14.39 34.32
N ASP A 281 -2.87 -14.43 35.29
CA ASP A 281 -1.48 -14.03 35.06
C ASP A 281 -0.63 -15.18 34.51
N LYS A 282 0.66 -14.91 34.30
CA LYS A 282 1.65 -15.89 33.82
C LYS A 282 1.72 -17.19 34.65
N LYS A 283 1.38 -17.15 35.94
CA LYS A 283 1.39 -18.32 36.81
C LYS A 283 0.11 -19.15 36.71
N GLY A 284 -0.86 -18.71 35.91
CA GLY A 284 -2.20 -19.27 35.88
C GLY A 284 -3.09 -18.76 37.02
N ASP A 285 -2.65 -17.78 37.82
CA ASP A 285 -3.44 -17.27 38.93
C ASP A 285 -4.60 -16.44 38.39
N ASN A 286 -5.83 -16.88 38.68
CA ASN A 286 -7.06 -16.18 38.30
C ASN A 286 -7.08 -14.75 38.89
N LYS A 287 -7.26 -13.74 38.03
CA LYS A 287 -7.34 -12.32 38.40
C LYS A 287 -8.74 -11.73 38.31
N GLY A 288 -9.76 -12.58 38.17
CA GLY A 288 -11.16 -12.16 38.06
C GLY A 288 -11.52 -11.70 36.66
N LEU A 289 -12.41 -10.70 36.57
CA LEU A 289 -12.84 -10.14 35.28
C LEU A 289 -11.74 -9.24 34.69
N LEU A 290 -11.49 -9.37 33.39
CA LEU A 290 -10.46 -8.61 32.69
C LEU A 290 -10.68 -7.09 32.82
N HIS A 291 -11.93 -6.61 32.77
CA HIS A 291 -12.20 -5.17 32.86
C HIS A 291 -11.84 -4.60 34.22
N ASP A 292 -12.10 -5.36 35.28
CA ASP A 292 -11.82 -4.92 36.65
C ASP A 292 -10.31 -4.90 36.88
N TYR A 293 -9.61 -5.94 36.42
CA TYR A 293 -8.15 -5.98 36.45
C TYR A 293 -7.52 -4.80 35.68
N VAL A 294 -7.99 -4.52 34.46
CA VAL A 294 -7.47 -3.40 33.65
C VAL A 294 -7.85 -2.04 34.24
N ARG A 295 -8.99 -1.90 34.93
CA ARG A 295 -9.30 -0.68 35.71
C ARG A 295 -8.35 -0.48 36.87
N ILE A 296 -8.03 -1.53 37.62
CA ILE A 296 -7.04 -1.48 38.71
C ILE A 296 -5.66 -1.09 38.14
N TRP A 297 -5.26 -1.70 37.02
CA TRP A 297 -4.03 -1.34 36.31
C TRP A 297 -4.03 0.13 35.85
N LEU A 298 -5.13 0.60 35.28
CA LEU A 298 -5.26 1.96 34.77
C LEU A 298 -5.05 3.00 35.88
N ASN A 299 -5.53 2.71 37.09
CA ASN A 299 -5.44 3.63 38.24
C ASN A 299 -4.09 3.58 38.99
N ASP A 300 -3.22 2.60 38.71
CA ASP A 300 -1.91 2.51 39.36
C ASP A 300 -0.83 3.28 38.56
N PRO A 301 -0.29 4.40 39.05
CA PRO A 301 0.69 5.21 38.31
C PRO A 301 2.03 4.50 38.05
N LYS A 302 2.32 3.39 38.75
CA LYS A 302 3.56 2.62 38.55
C LYS A 302 3.46 1.65 37.37
N ARG A 303 2.25 1.32 36.93
CA ARG A 303 2.01 0.34 35.85
C ARG A 303 1.71 1.09 34.56
N LYS A 304 2.55 1.00 33.53
CA LYS A 304 2.36 1.78 32.28
C LYS A 304 2.05 0.97 31.05
N LEU A 305 2.64 -0.22 30.93
CA LEU A 305 2.54 -1.09 29.75
C LEU A 305 1.79 -2.37 30.11
N LEU A 306 0.74 -2.71 29.36
CA LEU A 306 -0.02 -3.94 29.53
C LEU A 306 -0.19 -4.66 28.19
N ALA A 307 0.25 -5.91 28.14
CA ALA A 307 -0.04 -6.85 27.07
C ALA A 307 -1.22 -7.74 27.49
N VAL A 308 -2.34 -7.63 26.77
CA VAL A 308 -3.51 -8.49 26.92
C VAL A 308 -3.44 -9.58 25.85
N LEU A 309 -3.05 -10.77 26.27
CA LEU A 309 -2.80 -11.92 25.40
C LEU A 309 -3.96 -12.89 25.47
N GLY A 310 -4.14 -13.67 24.41
CA GLY A 310 -5.07 -14.79 24.45
C GLY A 310 -5.28 -15.40 23.08
N ASP A 311 -5.96 -16.54 23.06
CA ASP A 311 -6.18 -17.29 21.84
C ASP A 311 -7.07 -16.55 20.83
N TYR A 312 -7.09 -17.08 19.62
CA TYR A 312 -8.03 -16.66 18.60
C TYR A 312 -9.48 -16.72 19.11
N GLY A 313 -10.26 -15.69 18.79
CA GLY A 313 -11.70 -15.69 19.05
C GLY A 313 -12.11 -15.50 20.51
N ILE A 314 -11.15 -15.26 21.41
CA ILE A 314 -11.38 -15.11 22.86
C ILE A 314 -11.93 -13.73 23.29
N GLY A 315 -12.09 -12.81 22.32
CA GLY A 315 -12.73 -11.50 22.55
C GLY A 315 -11.78 -10.32 22.81
N LYS A 316 -10.50 -10.40 22.45
CA LYS A 316 -9.51 -9.29 22.60
C LYS A 316 -10.01 -7.95 22.02
N THR A 317 -10.38 -7.95 20.73
CA THR A 317 -10.90 -6.76 20.04
C THR A 317 -12.20 -6.23 20.68
N SER A 318 -13.13 -7.13 21.02
CA SER A 318 -14.38 -6.78 21.68
C SER A 318 -14.14 -6.16 23.06
N PHE A 319 -13.14 -6.66 23.79
CA PHE A 319 -12.66 -6.07 25.04
C PHE A 319 -12.15 -4.65 24.82
N CYS A 320 -11.28 -4.41 23.82
CA CYS A 320 -10.75 -3.08 23.53
C CYS A 320 -11.87 -2.05 23.30
N TYR A 321 -12.86 -2.37 22.44
CA TYR A 321 -13.98 -1.46 22.19
C TYR A 321 -14.88 -1.26 23.41
N LYS A 322 -15.20 -2.33 24.14
CA LYS A 322 -16.03 -2.23 25.35
C LYS A 322 -15.34 -1.39 26.42
N PHE A 323 -14.06 -1.62 26.63
CA PHE A 323 -13.27 -0.90 27.62
C PHE A 323 -13.18 0.58 27.26
N ALA A 324 -12.82 0.90 26.01
CA ALA A 324 -12.77 2.28 25.51
C ALA A 324 -14.13 2.99 25.65
N SER A 325 -15.22 2.34 25.26
CA SER A 325 -16.58 2.89 25.41
C SER A 325 -16.95 3.20 26.88
N GLY A 326 -16.48 2.37 27.81
CA GLY A 326 -16.70 2.55 29.25
C GLY A 326 -15.92 3.70 29.89
N LEU A 327 -14.94 4.30 29.20
CA LEU A 327 -14.07 5.36 29.72
C LEU A 327 -14.52 6.78 29.34
N THR A 328 -15.69 6.94 28.70
CA THR A 328 -16.24 8.23 28.25
C THR A 328 -16.47 9.28 29.35
N ARG A 329 -16.35 8.93 30.63
CA ARG A 329 -16.42 9.83 31.80
C ARG A 329 -15.17 9.78 32.69
N SER A 330 -14.09 9.15 32.23
CA SER A 330 -12.83 9.04 32.96
C SER A 330 -11.89 10.20 32.60
N ASN A 331 -10.90 10.48 33.44
CA ASN A 331 -9.86 11.48 33.14
C ASN A 331 -8.97 11.05 31.96
N SER A 332 -8.89 9.74 31.69
CA SER A 332 -8.15 9.17 30.57
C SER A 332 -9.02 9.04 29.32
N VAL A 333 -8.54 9.58 28.20
CA VAL A 333 -9.21 9.48 26.90
C VAL A 333 -8.64 8.25 26.15
N PRO A 334 -9.47 7.25 25.82
CA PRO A 334 -8.99 6.09 25.06
C PRO A 334 -8.78 6.44 23.59
N VAL A 335 -7.62 6.08 23.07
CA VAL A 335 -7.28 6.11 21.64
C VAL A 335 -7.03 4.68 21.19
N LEU A 336 -8.03 4.07 20.57
CA LEU A 336 -7.97 2.70 20.07
C LEU A 336 -7.53 2.68 18.61
N ILE A 337 -6.44 1.99 18.33
CA ILE A 337 -5.91 1.76 16.99
C ILE A 337 -5.88 0.27 16.68
N GLU A 338 -6.60 -0.14 15.65
CA GLU A 338 -6.54 -1.52 15.13
C GLU A 338 -5.32 -1.67 14.23
N LEU A 339 -4.32 -2.43 14.68
CA LEU A 339 -3.04 -2.56 14.00
C LEU A 339 -3.16 -3.20 12.60
N ARG A 340 -4.22 -3.99 12.37
CA ARG A 340 -4.55 -4.52 11.04
C ARG A 340 -4.77 -3.43 9.98
N LYS A 341 -5.26 -2.24 10.37
CA LYS A 341 -5.47 -1.08 9.48
C LYS A 341 -4.16 -0.38 9.13
N MET A 342 -3.12 -0.56 9.96
CA MET A 342 -1.80 0.01 9.68
C MET A 342 -1.08 -0.68 8.52
N ARG A 343 -1.42 -1.94 8.23
CA ARG A 343 -0.86 -2.71 7.10
C ARG A 343 -0.95 -1.99 5.76
N GLU A 344 -2.03 -1.24 5.55
CA GLU A 344 -2.35 -0.64 4.25
C GLU A 344 -1.63 0.70 4.01
N VAL A 345 -1.04 1.29 5.06
CA VAL A 345 -0.63 2.71 5.02
C VAL A 345 0.87 2.88 4.81
N ASP A 346 1.69 1.88 5.18
CA ASP A 346 3.17 1.92 5.17
C ASP A 346 3.69 3.28 5.68
N ALA A 347 3.31 3.59 6.92
CA ALA A 347 3.62 4.84 7.60
C ALA A 347 4.26 4.56 8.97
N PRO A 348 5.15 5.45 9.46
CA PRO A 348 5.74 5.32 10.79
C PRO A 348 4.69 5.34 11.90
N TRP A 349 4.96 4.63 13.01
CA TRP A 349 4.10 4.59 14.20
C TRP A 349 3.66 5.97 14.69
N ARG A 350 4.59 6.95 14.69
CA ARG A 350 4.32 8.30 15.21
C ARG A 350 3.25 9.02 14.39
N GLU A 351 3.41 9.06 13.08
CA GLU A 351 2.44 9.71 12.17
C GLU A 351 1.05 9.06 12.30
N LEU A 352 1.00 7.74 12.42
CA LEU A 352 -0.26 7.00 12.57
C LEU A 352 -0.94 7.29 13.91
N ILE A 353 -0.19 7.27 15.01
CA ILE A 353 -0.71 7.58 16.35
C ILE A 353 -1.21 9.03 16.39
N GLU A 354 -0.43 9.99 15.89
CA GLU A 354 -0.82 11.40 15.82
C GLU A 354 -2.09 11.60 14.99
N LYS A 355 -2.20 10.89 13.86
CA LYS A 355 -3.41 10.90 13.03
C LYS A 355 -4.63 10.39 13.78
N GLU A 356 -4.55 9.24 14.47
CA GLU A 356 -5.67 8.68 15.22
C GLU A 356 -6.05 9.57 16.42
N ILE A 357 -5.06 10.17 17.10
CA ILE A 357 -5.30 11.17 18.15
C ILE A 357 -6.05 12.39 17.58
N ALA A 358 -5.64 12.89 16.42
CA ALA A 358 -6.27 14.03 15.76
C ALA A 358 -7.74 13.73 15.36
N LEU A 359 -8.05 12.49 14.98
CA LEU A 359 -9.41 12.02 14.69
C LEU A 359 -10.31 12.04 15.93
N ILE A 360 -9.75 11.72 17.10
CA ILE A 360 -10.52 11.59 18.35
C ILE A 360 -10.72 12.93 19.06
N ARG A 361 -9.81 13.91 18.85
CA ARG A 361 -9.83 15.24 19.50
C ARG A 361 -9.97 15.13 21.02
N PRO A 362 -8.99 14.50 21.70
CA PRO A 362 -9.08 14.24 23.13
C PRO A 362 -9.26 15.55 23.91
N THR A 363 -10.22 15.56 24.83
CA THR A 363 -10.49 16.72 25.71
C THR A 363 -9.52 16.81 26.89
N SER A 364 -8.74 15.75 27.13
CA SER A 364 -7.72 15.63 28.19
C SER A 364 -6.37 15.28 27.57
N LYS A 365 -5.28 15.67 28.25
CA LYS A 365 -3.91 15.25 27.87
C LYS A 365 -3.58 13.83 28.32
N ASP A 366 -4.37 13.25 29.22
CA ASP A 366 -4.18 11.88 29.69
C ASP A 366 -4.73 10.89 28.66
N ILE A 367 -3.90 10.48 27.71
CA ILE A 367 -4.27 9.53 26.66
C ILE A 367 -3.95 8.10 27.11
N LEU A 368 -4.95 7.21 27.01
CA LEU A 368 -4.78 5.77 27.07
C LEU A 368 -4.68 5.24 25.64
N LEU A 369 -3.50 4.79 25.23
CA LEU A 369 -3.31 4.20 23.91
C LEU A 369 -3.66 2.70 23.95
N ILE A 370 -4.59 2.26 23.11
CA ILE A 370 -5.01 0.85 22.98
C ILE A 370 -4.66 0.38 21.57
N LEU A 371 -3.74 -0.56 21.47
CA LEU A 371 -3.21 -1.09 20.23
C LEU A 371 -3.71 -2.53 20.05
N ASP A 372 -4.70 -2.70 19.19
CA ASP A 372 -5.39 -3.98 19.03
C ASP A 372 -4.81 -4.80 17.87
N GLY A 373 -4.33 -6.00 18.17
CA GLY A 373 -3.92 -7.01 17.19
C GLY A 373 -2.48 -6.87 16.69
N PHE A 374 -1.48 -6.94 17.59
CA PHE A 374 -0.07 -6.90 17.19
C PHE A 374 0.30 -8.01 16.20
N ASP A 375 -0.28 -9.20 16.38
CA ASP A 375 -0.17 -10.31 15.43
C ASP A 375 -0.75 -10.00 14.03
N GLU A 376 -1.49 -8.91 13.88
CA GLU A 376 -2.14 -8.48 12.65
C GLU A 376 -1.42 -7.29 11.98
N LEU A 377 -0.35 -6.75 12.57
CA LEU A 377 0.38 -5.59 12.08
C LEU A 377 1.10 -5.84 10.73
N SER A 378 1.44 -7.08 10.41
CA SER A 378 2.06 -7.45 9.14
C SER A 378 1.70 -8.86 8.69
N LEU A 379 1.56 -9.07 7.38
CA LEU A 379 1.37 -10.41 6.80
C LEU A 379 2.68 -11.20 6.68
N LYS A 380 3.83 -10.51 6.70
CA LYS A 380 5.16 -11.10 6.54
C LYS A 380 5.98 -10.88 7.81
N PHE A 381 5.48 -11.41 8.93
CA PHE A 381 6.24 -11.39 10.17
C PHE A 381 7.28 -12.51 10.22
N ASP A 382 8.37 -12.19 10.89
CA ASP A 382 9.34 -13.10 11.48
C ASP A 382 9.75 -12.51 12.85
N LYS A 383 10.57 -13.24 13.60
CA LYS A 383 10.98 -12.84 14.96
C LYS A 383 11.72 -11.50 14.96
N GLU A 384 12.64 -11.28 14.02
CA GLU A 384 13.44 -10.06 13.94
C GLU A 384 12.57 -8.84 13.63
N LYS A 385 11.60 -9.00 12.71
CA LYS A 385 10.65 -7.96 12.40
C LYS A 385 9.75 -7.64 13.59
N ALA A 386 9.29 -8.66 14.32
CA ALA A 386 8.49 -8.45 15.53
C ALA A 386 9.26 -7.65 16.59
N LEU A 387 10.54 -7.98 16.82
CA LEU A 387 11.43 -7.24 17.72
C LEU A 387 11.58 -5.78 17.29
N LYS A 388 11.89 -5.54 16.01
CA LYS A 388 12.02 -4.18 15.44
C LYS A 388 10.73 -3.37 15.59
N GLU A 389 9.57 -3.99 15.41
CA GLU A 389 8.29 -3.28 15.55
C GLU A 389 7.97 -2.95 17.01
N ILE A 390 8.30 -3.82 17.97
CA ILE A 390 8.18 -3.47 19.39
C ILE A 390 9.16 -2.37 19.77
N GLU A 391 10.39 -2.38 19.25
CA GLU A 391 11.39 -1.32 19.49
C GLU A 391 10.90 0.05 18.99
N LYS A 392 10.42 0.12 17.74
CA LYS A 392 9.84 1.36 17.19
C LYS A 392 8.60 1.82 17.95
N LEU A 393 7.69 0.89 18.26
CA LEU A 393 6.50 1.18 19.06
C LEU A 393 6.90 1.76 20.40
N SER A 394 7.93 1.16 21.00
CA SER A 394 8.49 1.56 22.27
C SER A 394 9.02 2.98 22.24
N GLU A 395 9.90 3.31 21.29
CA GLU A 395 10.41 4.68 21.06
C GLU A 395 9.28 5.70 20.86
N THR A 396 8.25 5.31 20.12
CA THR A 396 7.14 6.21 19.78
C THR A 396 6.20 6.47 20.96
N THR A 397 6.08 5.52 21.89
CA THR A 397 5.04 5.57 22.93
C THR A 397 5.52 6.03 24.31
N GLN A 398 6.77 6.50 24.42
CA GLN A 398 7.39 6.91 25.70
C GLN A 398 6.63 8.04 26.42
N GLU A 399 5.96 8.91 25.66
CA GLU A 399 5.18 10.03 26.18
C GLU A 399 3.82 9.64 26.77
N PHE A 400 3.31 8.45 26.43
CA PHE A 400 2.02 7.99 26.95
C PHE A 400 2.18 7.37 28.34
N ALA A 401 1.31 7.79 29.27
CA ALA A 401 1.29 7.25 30.63
C ALA A 401 0.79 5.79 30.67
N LYS A 402 -0.04 5.39 29.71
CA LYS A 402 -0.71 4.09 29.66
C LYS A 402 -0.81 3.57 28.23
N VAL A 403 -0.30 2.36 28.00
CA VAL A 403 -0.38 1.66 26.71
C VAL A 403 -0.88 0.24 26.93
N ILE A 404 -1.95 -0.14 26.25
CA ILE A 404 -2.44 -1.51 26.15
C ILE A 404 -2.10 -2.04 24.76
N LEU A 405 -1.48 -3.21 24.70
CA LEU A 405 -1.21 -3.96 23.47
C LEU A 405 -1.98 -5.28 23.53
N THR A 406 -2.66 -5.68 22.46
CA THR A 406 -3.25 -7.03 22.37
C THR A 406 -2.54 -7.87 21.33
N SER A 407 -2.43 -9.18 21.58
CA SER A 407 -1.86 -10.14 20.60
C SER A 407 -2.38 -11.56 20.83
N ARG A 408 -2.30 -12.40 19.79
CA ARG A 408 -2.44 -13.86 19.92
C ARG A 408 -1.25 -14.46 20.67
N THR A 409 -1.48 -15.42 21.56
CA THR A 409 -0.41 -16.18 22.23
C THR A 409 0.41 -16.99 21.23
N GLN A 410 -0.25 -17.51 20.18
CA GLN A 410 0.36 -18.29 19.10
C GLN A 410 1.32 -17.48 18.23
N PHE A 411 1.27 -16.14 18.30
CA PHE A 411 2.20 -15.28 17.58
C PHE A 411 3.64 -15.57 17.98
N PHE A 412 3.85 -15.76 19.28
CA PHE A 412 5.15 -16.07 19.84
C PHE A 412 5.38 -17.59 19.83
N ARG A 413 6.55 -18.07 19.39
CA ARG A 413 6.82 -19.53 19.30
C ARG A 413 6.77 -20.23 20.66
N SER A 414 7.24 -19.55 21.70
CA SER A 414 7.32 -20.02 23.09
C SER A 414 7.08 -18.88 24.07
N GLU A 415 6.90 -19.20 25.35
CA GLU A 415 6.87 -18.20 26.42
C GLU A 415 8.19 -17.39 26.50
N GLN A 416 9.33 -18.02 26.17
CA GLN A 416 10.61 -17.32 26.11
C GLN A 416 10.60 -16.26 24.99
N GLU A 417 10.16 -16.61 23.78
CA GLU A 417 10.07 -15.64 22.68
C GLU A 417 9.06 -14.52 22.99
N GLU A 418 7.95 -14.85 23.64
CA GLU A 418 6.98 -13.87 24.13
C GLU A 418 7.63 -12.90 25.12
N TRP A 419 8.43 -13.43 26.06
CA TRP A 419 9.17 -12.62 27.01
C TRP A 419 10.19 -11.72 26.32
N GLU A 420 10.97 -12.26 25.37
CA GLU A 420 11.98 -11.50 24.61
C GLU A 420 11.35 -10.39 23.77
N ILE A 421 10.27 -10.67 23.04
CA ILE A 421 9.62 -9.68 22.17
C ILE A 421 8.92 -8.60 22.98
N LEU A 422 8.32 -8.93 24.12
CA LEU A 422 7.60 -7.95 24.96
C LEU A 422 8.49 -7.23 25.98
N ILE A 423 9.80 -7.42 25.89
CA ILE A 423 10.80 -6.58 26.54
C ILE A 423 11.18 -5.42 25.63
N ARG A 424 11.32 -4.24 26.24
CA ARG A 424 11.99 -3.09 25.65
C ARG A 424 13.46 -3.18 26.08
N GLU A 425 14.37 -3.48 25.16
CA GLU A 425 15.78 -3.22 25.44
C GLU A 425 16.00 -1.70 25.46
N SER A 426 16.63 -1.20 26.51
CA SER A 426 16.93 0.21 26.69
C SER A 426 18.12 0.63 25.81
N GLY A 427 17.85 1.13 24.61
CA GLY A 427 18.73 2.13 23.99
C GLY A 427 18.78 3.39 24.86
N MET A 428 19.97 3.96 25.06
CA MET A 428 20.33 4.96 26.10
C MET A 428 19.27 6.04 26.45
N PRO A 429 19.22 6.48 27.73
CA PRO A 429 18.28 7.51 28.18
C PRO A 429 18.58 8.89 27.55
N GLN A 430 17.60 9.52 26.90
CA GLN A 430 17.71 10.89 26.38
C GLN A 430 16.78 11.87 27.12
N ARG A 431 17.46 12.84 27.74
CA ARG A 431 17.11 14.19 28.21
C ARG A 431 15.63 14.65 28.10
N GLY A 432 14.97 14.69 29.25
CA GLY A 432 13.81 15.54 29.57
C GLY A 432 13.73 15.73 31.09
N PRO A 433 13.15 16.83 31.61
CA PRO A 433 13.06 17.03 33.05
C PRO A 433 12.03 16.03 33.62
N VAL A 434 12.50 15.18 34.54
CA VAL A 434 11.82 14.07 35.24
C VAL A 434 12.02 12.69 34.57
N SER A 435 13.12 12.01 34.94
CA SER A 435 13.25 10.55 34.81
C SER A 435 12.33 9.85 35.81
N LEU A 436 11.09 9.55 35.41
CA LEU A 436 10.40 8.37 35.94
C LEU A 436 10.94 7.18 35.14
N PRO A 437 11.44 6.09 35.78
CA PRO A 437 11.82 4.89 35.04
C PRO A 437 10.58 4.37 34.32
N TYR A 438 10.55 4.55 33.00
CA TYR A 438 9.54 3.95 32.16
C TYR A 438 9.74 2.43 32.26
N PRO A 439 8.70 1.62 32.52
CA PRO A 439 8.90 0.19 32.69
C PRO A 439 9.42 -0.40 31.38
N GLU A 440 10.54 -1.11 31.47
CA GLU A 440 11.20 -1.77 30.34
C GLU A 440 10.40 -2.97 29.79
N ARG A 441 9.24 -3.28 30.37
CA ARG A 441 8.51 -4.52 30.08
C ARG A 441 7.00 -4.30 30.10
N PHE A 442 6.31 -4.98 29.19
CA PHE A 442 4.87 -5.12 29.28
C PHE A 442 4.52 -6.06 30.44
N GLU A 443 3.62 -5.62 31.32
CA GLU A 443 2.91 -6.54 32.19
C GLU A 443 2.01 -7.42 31.32
N ARG A 444 1.95 -8.73 31.60
CA ARG A 444 1.19 -9.67 30.77
C ARG A 444 0.01 -10.22 31.54
N ILE A 445 -1.16 -10.18 30.90
CA ILE A 445 -2.37 -10.81 31.37
C ILE A 445 -2.99 -11.62 30.22
N TYR A 446 -3.53 -12.78 30.55
CA TYR A 446 -4.06 -13.72 29.57
C TYR A 446 -5.58 -13.83 29.72
N ILE A 447 -6.32 -13.75 28.61
CA ILE A 447 -7.77 -13.92 28.60
C ILE A 447 -8.09 -15.40 28.75
N SER A 448 -8.92 -15.72 29.74
CA SER A 448 -9.39 -17.08 29.98
C SER A 448 -10.55 -17.44 29.05
N PRO A 449 -10.69 -18.70 28.63
CA PRO A 449 -11.90 -19.21 28.00
C PRO A 449 -13.14 -18.99 28.86
N PHE A 450 -14.31 -18.92 28.23
CA PHE A 450 -15.58 -18.82 28.94
C PHE A 450 -15.82 -20.06 29.78
N GLY A 451 -16.28 -19.86 31.02
CA GLY A 451 -16.85 -20.91 31.85
C GLY A 451 -18.36 -21.05 31.61
N ASP A 452 -18.96 -21.98 32.35
CA ASP A 452 -20.38 -22.29 32.23
C ASP A 452 -21.30 -21.09 32.53
N GLU A 453 -20.86 -20.17 33.40
CA GLU A 453 -21.61 -18.96 33.72
C GLU A 453 -21.54 -17.92 32.60
N GLU A 454 -20.37 -17.71 31.98
CA GLU A 454 -20.25 -16.83 30.81
C GLU A 454 -21.05 -17.37 29.61
N ILE A 455 -20.99 -18.69 29.34
CA ILE A 455 -21.77 -19.34 28.28
C ILE A 455 -23.27 -19.17 28.53
N LYS A 456 -23.73 -19.43 29.76
CA LYS A 456 -25.13 -19.25 30.16
C LYS A 456 -25.56 -17.78 30.02
N GLY A 457 -24.72 -16.85 30.44
CA GLY A 457 -24.94 -15.41 30.31
C GLY A 457 -25.15 -15.01 28.86
N TYR A 458 -24.26 -15.47 27.98
CA TYR A 458 -24.34 -15.22 26.54
C TYR A 458 -25.64 -15.77 25.94
N LEU A 459 -25.96 -17.05 26.16
CA LEU A 459 -27.15 -17.69 25.61
C LEU A 459 -28.44 -17.00 26.07
N ASN A 460 -28.49 -16.57 27.33
CA ASN A 460 -29.63 -15.83 27.86
C ASN A 460 -29.85 -14.49 27.15
N LEU A 461 -28.78 -13.79 26.78
CA LEU A 461 -28.85 -12.56 26.01
C LEU A 461 -29.27 -12.84 24.56
N ALA A 462 -28.67 -13.84 23.92
CA ALA A 462 -28.86 -14.12 22.50
C ALA A 462 -30.21 -14.78 22.15
N LEU A 463 -30.71 -15.68 23.02
CA LEU A 463 -31.90 -16.49 22.73
C LEU A 463 -33.09 -16.19 23.67
N GLY A 464 -32.84 -15.50 24.79
CA GLY A 464 -33.78 -15.38 25.90
C GLY A 464 -33.81 -16.62 26.79
N LYS A 465 -34.10 -16.44 28.08
CA LYS A 465 -33.91 -17.47 29.14
C LYS A 465 -34.49 -18.86 28.83
N ARG A 466 -35.72 -18.94 28.31
CA ARG A 466 -36.38 -20.23 28.06
C ARG A 466 -35.71 -21.01 26.91
N LYS A 467 -35.47 -20.33 25.78
CA LYS A 467 -34.78 -20.94 24.63
C LYS A 467 -33.32 -21.23 24.93
N ALA A 468 -32.67 -20.39 25.74
CA ALA A 468 -31.29 -20.60 26.18
C ALA A 468 -31.11 -21.90 26.98
N LEU A 469 -32.03 -22.21 27.89
CA LEU A 469 -32.02 -23.47 28.64
C LEU A 469 -32.18 -24.68 27.70
N ASP A 470 -33.19 -24.65 26.84
CA ASP A 470 -33.41 -25.72 25.85
C ASP A 470 -32.19 -25.93 24.93
N PHE A 471 -31.60 -24.82 24.43
CA PHE A 471 -30.42 -24.86 23.59
C PHE A 471 -29.20 -25.43 24.33
N ARG A 472 -29.00 -25.03 25.59
CA ARG A 472 -27.92 -25.54 26.42
C ARG A 472 -28.06 -27.05 26.63
N ASP A 473 -29.24 -27.50 27.06
CA ASP A 473 -29.46 -28.89 27.45
C ASP A 473 -29.51 -29.83 26.24
N ASN A 474 -29.93 -29.35 25.06
CA ASN A 474 -30.08 -30.19 23.88
C ASN A 474 -28.92 -30.10 22.88
N ILE A 475 -28.13 -29.01 22.91
CA ILE A 475 -27.02 -28.81 21.97
C ILE A 475 -25.70 -28.72 22.71
N ILE A 476 -25.54 -27.77 23.64
CA ILE A 476 -24.24 -27.54 24.31
C ILE A 476 -23.80 -28.75 25.15
N GLU A 477 -24.70 -29.31 25.97
CA GLU A 477 -24.34 -30.38 26.91
C GLU A 477 -24.47 -31.79 26.29
N LYS A 478 -25.29 -31.97 25.24
CA LYS A 478 -25.58 -33.28 24.64
C LYS A 478 -24.77 -33.60 23.39
N VAL A 479 -24.45 -32.60 22.57
CA VAL A 479 -23.66 -32.84 21.35
C VAL A 479 -22.19 -32.87 21.78
N PHE A 480 -21.55 -34.01 21.57
CA PHE A 480 -20.16 -34.24 21.98
C PHE A 480 -19.25 -33.12 21.42
N ASP A 481 -18.35 -32.63 22.29
CA ASP A 481 -17.38 -31.55 22.09
C ASP A 481 -17.90 -30.12 21.86
N ILE A 482 -19.21 -29.92 21.69
CA ILE A 482 -19.76 -28.57 21.54
C ILE A 482 -19.55 -27.72 22.80
N LYS A 483 -19.63 -28.32 23.99
CA LYS A 483 -19.36 -27.62 25.25
C LYS A 483 -17.97 -26.99 25.30
N ASP A 484 -16.96 -27.71 24.82
CA ASP A 484 -15.59 -27.20 24.86
C ASP A 484 -15.38 -26.11 23.79
N LEU A 485 -15.90 -26.32 22.57
CA LEU A 485 -15.89 -25.29 21.53
C LEU A 485 -16.58 -23.99 21.98
N ALA A 486 -17.70 -24.10 22.69
CA ALA A 486 -18.49 -22.98 23.20
C ALA A 486 -17.73 -22.11 24.23
N LYS A 487 -16.62 -22.60 24.79
CA LYS A 487 -15.75 -21.77 25.65
C LYS A 487 -15.07 -20.64 24.87
N ARG A 488 -15.02 -20.72 23.54
CA ARG A 488 -14.53 -19.64 22.66
C ARG A 488 -15.72 -18.77 22.23
N PRO A 489 -15.78 -17.49 22.62
CA PRO A 489 -16.91 -16.59 22.33
C PRO A 489 -17.35 -16.58 20.86
N ILE A 490 -16.39 -16.53 19.92
CA ILE A 490 -16.72 -16.53 18.49
C ILE A 490 -17.41 -17.83 18.04
N LEU A 491 -17.00 -18.98 18.58
CA LEU A 491 -17.59 -20.26 18.21
C LEU A 491 -18.97 -20.40 18.83
N LEU A 492 -19.14 -19.99 20.08
CA LEU A 492 -20.44 -19.91 20.73
C LEU A 492 -21.42 -19.04 19.93
N GLU A 493 -20.96 -17.89 19.42
CA GLU A 493 -21.75 -17.03 18.56
C GLU A 493 -22.16 -17.72 17.26
N LEU A 494 -21.22 -18.37 16.56
CA LEU A 494 -21.50 -19.09 15.32
C LEU A 494 -22.49 -20.25 15.54
N ILE A 495 -22.25 -21.07 16.57
CA ILE A 495 -23.12 -22.20 16.95
C ILE A 495 -24.53 -21.71 17.27
N THR A 496 -24.66 -20.58 17.97
CA THR A 496 -25.95 -19.98 18.31
C THR A 496 -26.64 -19.41 17.07
N LYS A 497 -25.91 -18.67 16.23
CA LYS A 497 -26.42 -17.99 15.03
C LYS A 497 -26.97 -18.97 13.99
N TYR A 498 -26.25 -20.06 13.74
CA TYR A 498 -26.64 -21.05 12.72
C TYR A 498 -27.49 -22.19 13.27
N SER A 499 -27.92 -22.12 14.53
CA SER A 499 -28.67 -23.19 15.19
C SER A 499 -29.92 -23.65 14.44
N GLU A 500 -30.67 -22.73 13.82
CA GLU A 500 -31.86 -23.04 13.01
C GLU A 500 -31.49 -23.73 11.68
N ASP A 501 -30.42 -23.31 11.03
CA ASP A 501 -29.95 -23.90 9.77
C ASP A 501 -29.35 -25.29 10.01
N ILE A 502 -28.62 -25.44 11.11
CA ILE A 502 -28.09 -26.72 11.60
C ILE A 502 -29.23 -27.73 11.86
N LYS A 503 -30.41 -27.26 12.31
CA LYS A 503 -31.61 -28.11 12.51
C LYS A 503 -32.36 -28.46 11.21
N LYS A 504 -32.25 -27.65 10.15
CA LYS A 504 -33.04 -27.80 8.90
C LYS A 504 -32.44 -28.77 7.88
N ILE A 505 -31.13 -29.01 7.94
CA ILE A 505 -30.45 -29.97 7.05
C ILE A 505 -30.72 -31.37 7.61
N GLU A 506 -31.76 -32.05 7.14
CA GLU A 506 -32.11 -33.45 7.45
C GLU A 506 -32.38 -33.81 8.94
N GLY A 507 -32.97 -32.88 9.71
CA GLY A 507 -33.63 -33.21 10.99
C GLY A 507 -32.72 -33.63 12.16
N VAL A 508 -31.41 -33.82 11.97
CA VAL A 508 -30.44 -34.12 13.02
C VAL A 508 -29.21 -33.21 12.89
N VAL A 509 -28.88 -32.52 13.98
CA VAL A 509 -27.65 -31.75 14.15
C VAL A 509 -26.49 -32.72 14.29
N THR A 510 -25.69 -32.89 13.23
CA THR A 510 -24.46 -33.71 13.27
C THR A 510 -23.24 -32.85 13.56
N GLN A 511 -22.20 -33.45 14.13
CA GLN A 511 -20.94 -32.76 14.41
C GLN A 511 -20.27 -32.22 13.15
N GLY A 512 -20.28 -33.01 12.05
CA GLY A 512 -19.71 -32.57 10.77
C GLY A 512 -20.33 -31.30 10.22
N LYS A 513 -21.64 -31.08 10.39
CA LYS A 513 -22.30 -29.84 9.97
C LYS A 513 -21.80 -28.64 10.78
N VAL A 514 -21.66 -28.78 12.10
CA VAL A 514 -21.18 -27.70 12.96
C VAL A 514 -19.73 -27.33 12.62
N TYR A 515 -18.85 -28.33 12.50
CA TYR A 515 -17.44 -28.09 12.16
C TYR A 515 -17.27 -27.58 10.72
N GLY A 516 -18.10 -28.03 9.78
CA GLY A 516 -18.19 -27.48 8.43
C GLY A 516 -18.43 -25.97 8.43
N ILE A 517 -19.48 -25.52 9.11
CA ILE A 517 -19.82 -24.10 9.21
C ILE A 517 -18.73 -23.32 9.94
N VAL A 518 -18.23 -23.84 11.07
CA VAL A 518 -17.18 -23.18 11.87
C VAL A 518 -15.90 -23.00 11.06
N THR A 519 -15.44 -24.05 10.38
CA THR A 519 -14.19 -24.00 9.63
C THR A 519 -14.28 -23.13 8.39
N GLU A 520 -15.44 -23.09 7.72
CA GLU A 520 -15.67 -22.21 6.58
C GLU A 520 -15.80 -20.74 7.01
N ALA A 521 -16.55 -20.45 8.08
CA ALA A 521 -16.63 -19.11 8.65
C ALA A 521 -15.26 -18.59 9.10
N TRP A 522 -14.45 -19.47 9.70
CA TRP A 522 -13.07 -19.16 10.07
C TRP A 522 -12.21 -18.82 8.85
N LYS A 523 -12.26 -19.65 7.79
CA LYS A 523 -11.49 -19.45 6.55
C LYS A 523 -11.83 -18.10 5.91
N ASN A 524 -13.11 -17.79 5.79
CA ASN A 524 -13.59 -16.53 5.21
C ASN A 524 -13.17 -15.31 6.03
N ARG A 525 -13.01 -15.45 7.35
CA ARG A 525 -12.56 -14.37 8.22
C ARG A 525 -11.05 -14.12 8.13
N GLU A 526 -10.23 -15.17 8.12
CA GLU A 526 -8.77 -14.99 8.04
C GLU A 526 -8.36 -14.43 6.66
N GLY A 527 -9.11 -14.75 5.60
CA GLY A 527 -8.96 -14.15 4.27
C GLY A 527 -7.52 -14.26 3.76
N GLU A 528 -6.94 -13.13 3.33
CA GLU A 528 -5.57 -13.04 2.82
C GLU A 528 -4.46 -13.36 3.85
N ARG A 529 -4.79 -13.46 5.15
CA ARG A 529 -3.79 -13.80 6.19
C ARG A 529 -3.40 -15.26 6.16
N ALA A 530 -4.29 -16.12 5.70
CA ALA A 530 -4.06 -17.55 5.64
C ALA A 530 -3.57 -17.92 4.23
N PRO A 531 -2.54 -18.76 4.10
CA PRO A 531 -2.13 -19.29 2.80
C PRO A 531 -3.30 -19.94 2.06
N GLU A 532 -3.35 -19.83 0.74
CA GLU A 532 -4.45 -20.35 -0.10
C GLU A 532 -4.79 -21.83 0.18
N ASN A 533 -3.77 -22.63 0.52
CA ASN A 533 -3.90 -24.05 0.83
C ASN A 533 -3.94 -24.38 2.34
N ILE A 534 -4.21 -23.43 3.22
CA ILE A 534 -4.18 -23.63 4.67
C ILE A 534 -5.08 -24.78 5.13
N MET A 535 -6.28 -24.90 4.56
CA MET A 535 -7.23 -25.94 4.96
C MET A 535 -6.76 -27.34 4.56
N LEU A 536 -6.16 -27.46 3.38
CA LEU A 536 -5.55 -28.71 2.92
C LEU A 536 -4.31 -29.06 3.75
N PHE A 537 -3.53 -28.06 4.14
CA PHE A 537 -2.42 -28.25 5.07
C PHE A 537 -2.92 -28.71 6.45
N MET A 538 -4.00 -28.13 6.98
CA MET A 538 -4.61 -28.58 8.24
C MET A 538 -5.10 -30.03 8.16
N GLU A 539 -5.67 -30.45 7.03
CA GLU A 539 -6.01 -31.86 6.77
C GLU A 539 -4.78 -32.78 6.82
N VAL A 540 -3.70 -32.41 6.14
CA VAL A 540 -2.46 -33.21 6.13
C VAL A 540 -1.83 -33.25 7.51
N LEU A 541 -1.80 -32.13 8.22
CA LEU A 541 -1.25 -32.04 9.56
C LEU A 541 -2.05 -32.89 10.56
N ALA A 542 -3.39 -32.77 10.53
CA ALA A 542 -4.29 -33.56 11.37
C ALA A 542 -4.12 -35.06 11.10
N TYR A 543 -4.11 -35.46 9.83
CA TYR A 543 -3.91 -36.85 9.44
C TYR A 543 -2.58 -37.41 9.94
N ARG A 544 -1.50 -36.63 9.80
CA ARG A 544 -0.18 -37.04 10.29
C ARG A 544 -0.16 -37.19 11.81
N MET A 545 -0.73 -36.22 12.53
CA MET A 545 -0.84 -36.27 13.99
C MET A 545 -1.67 -37.46 14.47
N PHE A 546 -2.77 -37.76 13.77
CA PHE A 546 -3.63 -38.90 14.04
C PHE A 546 -2.92 -40.23 13.79
N ALA A 547 -2.28 -40.40 12.63
CA ALA A 547 -1.59 -41.64 12.26
C ALA A 547 -0.32 -41.91 13.09
N GLU A 548 0.38 -40.86 13.52
CA GLU A 548 1.55 -40.97 14.41
C GLU A 548 1.15 -41.03 15.91
N GLU A 549 -0.15 -41.02 16.24
CA GLU A 549 -0.67 -40.97 17.61
C GLU A 549 -0.10 -39.79 18.45
N LYS A 550 0.12 -38.65 17.80
CA LYS A 550 0.68 -37.42 18.41
C LYS A 550 -0.40 -36.37 18.61
N VAL A 551 -0.68 -36.02 19.86
CA VAL A 551 -1.66 -34.97 20.22
C VAL A 551 -1.09 -33.56 20.08
N GLN A 552 0.23 -33.42 20.14
CA GLN A 552 0.92 -32.13 20.07
C GLN A 552 2.27 -32.23 19.36
N LEU A 553 2.73 -31.11 18.79
CA LEU A 553 4.00 -31.00 18.09
C LEU A 553 4.81 -29.82 18.64
N ASN A 554 6.10 -30.01 18.88
CA ASN A 554 6.99 -28.88 19.16
C ASN A 554 7.05 -27.95 17.93
N PHE A 555 7.23 -26.64 18.15
CA PHE A 555 7.29 -25.67 17.06
C PHE A 555 8.32 -26.01 15.96
N ASN A 556 9.43 -26.68 16.30
CA ASN A 556 10.39 -27.14 15.30
C ASN A 556 9.81 -28.24 14.40
N THR A 557 9.13 -29.22 14.99
CA THR A 557 8.46 -30.30 14.24
C THR A 557 7.29 -29.78 13.40
N LEU A 558 6.56 -28.78 13.92
CA LEU A 558 5.53 -28.08 13.14
C LEU A 558 6.17 -27.35 11.96
N ARG A 559 7.27 -26.62 12.16
CA ARG A 559 8.01 -25.94 11.09
C ARG A 559 8.49 -26.92 10.02
N GLU A 560 9.00 -28.09 10.39
CA GLU A 560 9.36 -29.14 9.43
C GLU A 560 8.17 -29.68 8.64
N ALA A 561 6.98 -29.76 9.27
CA ALA A 561 5.76 -30.18 8.58
C ALA A 561 5.33 -29.10 7.55
N ILE A 562 5.46 -27.83 7.92
CA ILE A 562 5.22 -26.69 7.03
C ILE A 562 6.21 -26.71 5.86
N ASP A 563 7.50 -26.90 6.14
CA ASP A 563 8.57 -26.94 5.14
C ASP A 563 8.36 -28.05 4.11
N ARG A 564 7.93 -29.23 4.57
CA ARG A 564 7.61 -30.39 3.72
C ARG A 564 6.38 -30.17 2.84
N TYR A 565 5.34 -29.51 3.34
CA TYR A 565 4.11 -29.30 2.58
C TYR A 565 4.22 -28.11 1.62
N PHE A 566 4.76 -26.99 2.11
CA PHE A 566 5.01 -25.79 1.32
C PHE A 566 6.47 -25.79 0.88
N ASP A 567 6.80 -26.62 -0.10
CA ASP A 567 8.16 -26.77 -0.61
C ASP A 567 8.74 -25.47 -1.22
N ASN A 568 10.01 -25.53 -1.67
CA ASN A 568 10.70 -24.38 -2.22
C ASN A 568 10.01 -23.76 -3.45
N GLU A 569 9.42 -24.58 -4.32
CA GLU A 569 8.71 -24.06 -5.50
C GLU A 569 7.42 -23.35 -5.09
N THR A 570 6.65 -23.94 -4.18
CA THR A 570 5.41 -23.36 -3.65
C THR A 570 5.70 -22.05 -2.92
N ARG A 571 6.74 -22.00 -2.09
CA ARG A 571 7.17 -20.77 -1.40
C ARG A 571 7.56 -19.65 -2.34
N LYS A 572 8.29 -19.96 -3.42
CA LYS A 572 8.66 -18.99 -4.45
C LYS A 572 7.42 -18.41 -5.13
N LYS A 573 6.44 -19.25 -5.49
CA LYS A 573 5.15 -18.81 -6.07
C LYS A 573 4.37 -17.91 -5.11
N LEU A 574 4.35 -18.26 -3.82
CA LEU A 574 3.65 -17.47 -2.80
C LEU A 574 4.43 -16.21 -2.37
N THR A 575 5.70 -16.07 -2.76
CA THR A 575 6.58 -14.96 -2.34
C THR A 575 6.69 -14.83 -0.81
N LEU A 576 6.75 -15.98 -0.12
CA LEU A 576 6.84 -16.10 1.34
C LEU A 576 8.06 -16.95 1.75
N SER A 577 8.77 -16.52 2.79
CA SER A 577 9.80 -17.35 3.43
C SER A 577 9.16 -18.44 4.31
N LEU A 578 9.94 -19.45 4.68
CA LEU A 578 9.49 -20.46 5.64
C LEU A 578 9.13 -19.82 7.00
N ASP A 579 9.86 -18.78 7.42
CA ASP A 579 9.52 -18.02 8.63
C ASP A 579 8.19 -17.29 8.50
N ASN A 580 7.90 -16.70 7.34
CA ASN A 580 6.61 -16.06 7.13
C ASN A 580 5.46 -17.06 7.17
N LEU A 581 5.63 -18.24 6.55
CA LEU A 581 4.62 -19.31 6.60
C LEU A 581 4.45 -19.87 8.01
N ASP A 582 5.54 -20.10 8.75
CA ASP A 582 5.49 -20.50 10.16
C ASP A 582 4.66 -19.54 11.01
N TYR A 583 4.94 -18.22 10.93
CA TYR A 583 4.16 -17.22 11.65
C TYR A 583 2.70 -17.16 11.17
N GLN A 584 2.44 -17.20 9.86
CA GLN A 584 1.08 -17.16 9.34
C GLN A 584 0.28 -18.37 9.79
N ILE A 585 0.85 -19.58 9.74
CA ILE A 585 0.15 -20.81 10.10
C ILE A 585 -0.11 -20.86 11.60
N ARG A 586 0.86 -20.51 12.45
CA ARG A 586 0.63 -20.48 13.90
C ARG A 586 -0.43 -19.45 14.29
N ASN A 587 -0.46 -18.29 13.63
CA ASN A 587 -1.44 -17.25 13.90
C ASN A 587 -2.80 -17.51 13.27
N CYS A 588 -2.84 -18.10 12.08
CA CYS A 588 -4.04 -18.31 11.27
C CYS A 588 -4.23 -19.82 11.10
N SER A 589 -4.42 -20.51 12.21
CA SER A 589 -4.87 -21.90 12.21
C SER A 589 -5.80 -22.19 13.39
N PHE A 590 -6.28 -23.44 13.43
CA PHE A 590 -6.99 -24.02 14.56
C PHE A 590 -6.03 -24.47 15.67
N LEU A 591 -4.76 -24.10 15.62
CA LEU A 591 -3.77 -24.52 16.60
C LEU A 591 -3.78 -23.60 17.83
N SER A 592 -3.60 -24.21 19.00
CA SER A 592 -3.34 -23.55 20.26
C SER A 592 -1.95 -23.93 20.75
N ARG A 593 -1.28 -22.98 21.41
CA ARG A 593 0.06 -23.17 21.98
C ARG A 593 -0.07 -23.54 23.45
N ASN A 594 0.56 -24.63 23.86
CA ASN A 594 0.83 -24.91 25.27
C ASN A 594 2.06 -24.09 25.73
N GLU A 595 1.89 -23.30 26.78
CA GLU A 595 2.70 -22.10 27.05
C GLU A 595 4.16 -22.39 27.40
N ALA A 596 4.44 -23.42 28.20
CA ALA A 596 5.77 -23.60 28.80
C ALA A 596 6.88 -24.00 27.81
N GLU A 597 6.58 -24.90 26.85
CA GLU A 597 7.63 -25.55 26.03
C GLU A 597 7.44 -25.37 24.51
N GLY A 598 6.49 -24.53 24.08
CA GLY A 598 6.27 -24.23 22.66
C GLY A 598 5.70 -25.40 21.85
N TYR A 599 4.82 -26.18 22.48
CA TYR A 599 4.05 -27.23 21.80
C TYR A 599 2.75 -26.66 21.23
N TYR A 600 2.39 -27.15 20.04
CA TYR A 600 1.18 -26.80 19.32
C TYR A 600 0.29 -28.02 19.21
N ALA A 601 -0.97 -27.87 19.58
CA ALA A 601 -2.01 -28.86 19.37
C ALA A 601 -3.15 -28.19 18.61
N PHE A 602 -4.01 -28.97 17.96
CA PHE A 602 -5.31 -28.43 17.58
C PHE A 602 -6.05 -27.97 18.84
N GLY A 603 -6.80 -26.87 18.73
CA GLY A 603 -7.50 -26.26 19.85
C GLY A 603 -8.50 -27.20 20.54
N HIS A 604 -8.86 -28.31 19.88
CA HIS A 604 -9.55 -29.46 20.44
C HIS A 604 -9.26 -30.71 19.59
N TRP A 605 -9.31 -31.92 20.19
CA TRP A 605 -9.04 -33.19 19.47
C TRP A 605 -10.01 -33.42 18.30
N SER A 606 -11.28 -33.08 18.49
CA SER A 606 -12.31 -33.10 17.44
C SER A 606 -11.93 -32.39 16.13
N PHE A 607 -11.04 -31.39 16.16
CA PHE A 607 -10.58 -30.77 14.91
C PHE A 607 -9.70 -31.73 14.12
N ILE A 608 -8.88 -32.55 14.80
CA ILE A 608 -8.11 -33.62 14.16
C ILE A 608 -9.09 -34.61 13.51
N GLU A 609 -10.09 -35.08 14.26
CA GLU A 609 -11.09 -36.05 13.76
C GLU A 609 -11.87 -35.50 12.56
N TYR A 610 -12.34 -34.25 12.64
CA TYR A 610 -13.02 -33.58 11.55
C TYR A 610 -12.13 -33.45 10.30
N PHE A 611 -10.88 -33.01 10.45
CA PHE A 611 -9.97 -32.84 9.33
C PHE A 611 -9.52 -34.17 8.70
N VAL A 612 -9.33 -35.21 9.53
CA VAL A 612 -9.07 -36.59 9.08
C VAL A 612 -10.26 -37.10 8.27
N ALA A 613 -11.48 -36.97 8.80
CA ALA A 613 -12.70 -37.37 8.11
C ALA A 613 -12.88 -36.63 6.77
N ARG A 614 -12.61 -35.32 6.74
CA ARG A 614 -12.73 -34.51 5.51
C ARG A 614 -11.72 -34.95 4.44
N LYS A 615 -10.48 -35.25 4.86
CA LYS A 615 -9.44 -35.78 3.96
C LYS A 615 -9.84 -37.14 3.39
N ILE A 616 -10.24 -38.08 4.25
CA ILE A 616 -10.64 -39.44 3.86
C ILE A 616 -11.85 -39.39 2.92
N SER A 617 -12.89 -38.61 3.25
CA SER A 617 -14.09 -38.46 2.42
C SER A 617 -13.77 -37.94 1.01
N ARG A 618 -12.73 -37.10 0.88
CA ARG A 618 -12.26 -36.59 -0.41
C ARG A 618 -11.44 -37.60 -1.21
N GLU A 619 -10.71 -38.49 -0.52
CA GLU A 619 -9.77 -39.44 -1.13
C GLU A 619 -10.40 -40.81 -1.46
N ILE A 620 -11.44 -41.23 -0.72
CA ILE A 620 -12.17 -42.48 -0.99
C ILE A 620 -12.71 -42.55 -2.42
N PRO A 621 -13.44 -41.54 -2.94
CA PRO A 621 -13.95 -41.59 -4.31
C PRO A 621 -12.87 -41.59 -5.39
N GLN A 622 -11.63 -41.24 -5.03
CA GLN A 622 -10.48 -41.18 -5.94
C GLN A 622 -9.59 -42.42 -5.86
N ASP A 623 -9.94 -43.41 -5.02
CA ASP A 623 -9.12 -44.58 -4.71
C ASP A 623 -7.70 -44.21 -4.23
N LYS A 624 -7.60 -43.13 -3.45
CA LYS A 624 -6.35 -42.58 -2.90
C LYS A 624 -6.24 -42.66 -1.38
N ALA A 625 -7.30 -43.11 -0.71
CA ALA A 625 -7.32 -43.19 0.75
C ALA A 625 -6.41 -44.33 1.22
N GLN A 626 -5.52 -44.03 2.17
CA GLN A 626 -4.71 -45.05 2.84
C GLN A 626 -5.56 -45.78 3.89
N GLU A 627 -5.28 -47.07 4.12
CA GLU A 627 -5.88 -47.81 5.23
C GLU A 627 -5.39 -47.27 6.57
N ILE A 628 -6.29 -46.69 7.36
CA ILE A 628 -6.04 -46.26 8.73
C ILE A 628 -7.15 -46.73 9.65
N LYS A 629 -6.82 -46.94 10.92
CA LYS A 629 -7.82 -47.19 11.97
C LYS A 629 -8.44 -45.86 12.39
N ILE A 630 -9.70 -45.63 12.08
CA ILE A 630 -10.45 -44.43 12.51
C ILE A 630 -11.19 -44.69 13.84
N THR A 631 -11.49 -43.62 14.57
CA THR A 631 -12.38 -43.65 15.75
C THR A 631 -13.85 -43.68 15.32
N ASP A 632 -14.74 -44.12 16.22
CA ASP A 632 -16.19 -44.07 15.98
C ASP A 632 -16.64 -42.62 15.75
N GLU A 633 -16.03 -41.67 16.47
CA GLU A 633 -16.24 -40.23 16.32
C GLU A 633 -15.79 -39.71 14.95
N THR A 634 -14.64 -40.16 14.45
CA THR A 634 -14.17 -39.81 13.10
C THR A 634 -15.16 -40.31 12.04
N ALA A 635 -15.76 -41.48 12.23
CA ALA A 635 -16.77 -42.00 11.31
C ALA A 635 -18.05 -41.14 11.27
N LEU A 636 -18.44 -40.53 12.39
CA LEU A 636 -19.59 -39.60 12.47
C LEU A 636 -19.39 -38.29 11.68
N PHE A 637 -18.15 -37.97 11.29
CA PHE A 637 -17.82 -36.83 10.45
C PHE A 637 -17.82 -37.16 8.93
N VAL A 638 -17.79 -38.44 8.57
CA VAL A 638 -17.78 -38.92 7.17
C VAL A 638 -19.19 -39.08 6.61
N SER A 639 -20.19 -39.30 7.48
CA SER A 639 -21.62 -39.31 7.18
C SER A 639 -22.20 -37.91 7.01
#